data_AF-A0A2D6BIR3-F1
#
_entry.id   AF-A0A2D6BIR3-F1
#
_cell.length_a   1.000
_cell.length_b   1.000
_cell.length_c   1.000
_cell.angle_alpha   90.00
_cell.angle_beta   90.00
_cell.angle_gamma   90.00
#
_symmetry.space_group_name_H-M   'P 1'
#
loop_
_entity.id
_entity.type
_entity.pdbx_description
1 polymer ?
#
loop_
_entity_poly.entity_id
_entity_poly.type
_entity_poly.pdbx_seq_one_letter_code
_entity_poly.pdbx_strand_id
1 'polypeptide(L)'
;MVHGYGRIPIVSWLRGQADESLVHAQEAGELITQLEGHPSLGIGSLLESHTHDIGAILEESLKHEDQGLAAYADLLALVEGRSVMLEEYARRMISDETRHVGEVKKMLRAPGD
;
A
#
# COMPACT_ATOMS: atom_id res chain seq x y z
N MET A 1 1.81 -1.76 19.72
CA MET A 1 3.26 -1.49 19.72
C MET A 1 4.01 -2.79 19.47
N VAL A 2 5.03 -2.78 18.59
CA VAL A 2 5.82 -3.98 18.25
C VAL A 2 6.86 -4.26 19.34
N HIS A 3 6.91 -5.48 19.86
CA HIS A 3 7.83 -5.92 20.93
C HIS A 3 8.62 -7.18 20.51
N GLY A 4 9.69 -7.51 21.24
CA GLY A 4 10.50 -8.71 21.02
C GLY A 4 11.79 -8.50 20.20
N TYR A 5 12.57 -9.58 20.01
CA TYR A 5 13.90 -9.53 19.41
C TYR A 5 13.92 -8.97 17.97
N GLY A 6 12.86 -9.23 17.18
CA GLY A 6 12.71 -8.76 15.80
C GLY A 6 12.26 -7.30 15.64
N ARG A 7 12.03 -6.55 16.73
CA ARG A 7 11.36 -5.23 16.65
C ARG A 7 12.10 -4.20 15.79
N ILE A 8 13.43 -4.16 15.81
CA ILE A 8 14.21 -3.10 15.16
C ILE A 8 14.02 -3.15 13.64
N PRO A 9 14.29 -4.29 12.96
CA PRO A 9 14.07 -4.38 11.52
C PRO A 9 12.59 -4.24 11.14
N ILE A 10 11.65 -4.78 11.92
CA ILE A 10 10.22 -4.70 11.62
C ILE A 10 9.70 -3.26 11.70
N VAL A 11 10.06 -2.52 12.76
CA VAL A 11 9.66 -1.10 12.88
C VAL A 11 10.31 -0.26 11.79
N SER A 12 11.56 -0.55 11.41
CA SER A 12 12.20 0.14 10.30
C SER A 12 11.46 -0.11 8.97
N TRP A 13 11.05 -1.35 8.73
CA TRP A 13 10.29 -1.72 7.53
C TRP A 13 8.91 -1.04 7.51
N LEU A 14 8.15 -1.11 8.60
CA LEU A 14 6.82 -0.47 8.72
C LEU A 14 6.90 1.06 8.50
N ARG A 15 7.97 1.71 8.96
CA ARG A 15 8.20 3.14 8.69
C ARG A 15 8.44 3.39 7.21
N GLY A 16 9.22 2.55 6.55
CA GLY A 16 9.44 2.63 5.11
C GLY A 16 8.14 2.52 4.31
N GLN A 17 7.26 1.58 4.68
CA GLN A 17 5.95 1.44 4.04
C GLN A 17 5.04 2.65 4.28
N ALA A 18 5.09 3.26 5.47
CA ALA A 18 4.35 4.48 5.75
C ALA A 18 4.85 5.67 4.92
N ASP A 19 6.18 5.83 4.78
CA ASP A 19 6.78 6.88 3.96
C ASP A 19 6.40 6.70 2.48
N GLU A 20 6.42 5.47 1.98
CA GLU A 20 6.02 5.12 0.61
C GLU A 20 4.53 5.33 0.33
N SER A 21 3.66 4.88 1.25
CA SER A 21 2.21 5.14 1.18
C SER A 21 1.90 6.64 1.11
N LEU A 22 2.68 7.47 1.81
CA LEU A 22 2.52 8.92 1.76
C LEU A 22 2.90 9.48 0.37
N VAL A 23 3.95 8.94 -0.26
CA VAL A 23 4.33 9.30 -1.64
C VAL A 23 3.22 8.92 -2.61
N HIS A 24 2.64 7.72 -2.51
CA HIS A 24 1.53 7.28 -3.36
C HIS A 24 0.33 8.21 -3.23
N ALA A 25 -0.03 8.59 -2.01
CA ALA A 25 -1.13 9.52 -1.74
C ALA A 25 -0.88 10.92 -2.33
N GLN A 26 0.36 11.42 -2.24
CA GLN A 26 0.74 12.70 -2.82
C GLN A 26 0.65 12.67 -4.36
N GLU A 27 1.20 11.64 -5.00
CA GLU A 27 1.14 11.47 -6.45
C GLU A 27 -0.32 11.37 -6.94
N ALA A 28 -1.15 10.59 -6.26
CA ALA A 28 -2.58 10.49 -6.57
C ALA A 28 -3.28 11.86 -6.43
N GLY A 29 -2.93 12.63 -5.40
CA GLY A 29 -3.44 13.97 -5.17
C GLY A 29 -3.11 14.94 -6.30
N GLU A 30 -1.86 14.95 -6.76
CA GLU A 30 -1.42 15.78 -7.90
C GLU A 30 -2.12 15.39 -9.21
N LEU A 31 -2.35 14.10 -9.44
CA LEU A 31 -3.12 13.64 -10.60
C LEU A 31 -4.58 14.09 -10.54
N ILE A 32 -5.20 14.08 -9.36
CA ILE A 32 -6.58 14.57 -9.18
C ILE A 32 -6.65 16.07 -9.48
N THR A 33 -5.72 16.88 -8.99
CA THR A 33 -5.72 18.33 -9.23
C THR A 33 -5.41 18.65 -10.69
N GLN A 34 -4.53 17.89 -11.35
CA GLN A 34 -4.26 18.00 -12.79
C GLN A 34 -5.51 17.73 -13.64
N LEU A 35 -6.42 16.88 -13.17
CA LEU A 35 -7.72 16.61 -13.80
C LEU A 35 -8.82 17.59 -13.35
N GLU A 36 -8.44 18.74 -12.77
CA GLU A 36 -9.34 19.78 -12.24
C GLU A 36 -10.27 19.28 -11.12
N GLY A 37 -9.92 18.17 -10.47
CA GLY A 37 -10.62 17.61 -9.32
C GLY A 37 -10.15 18.21 -7.99
N HIS A 38 -10.84 17.82 -6.92
CA HIS A 38 -10.48 18.19 -5.54
C HIS A 38 -10.14 16.94 -4.73
N PRO A 39 -8.87 16.70 -4.36
CA PRO A 39 -8.51 15.55 -3.55
C PRO A 39 -9.13 15.66 -2.15
N SER A 40 -9.52 14.52 -1.58
CA SER A 40 -10.04 14.47 -0.22
C SER A 40 -8.94 14.83 0.78
N LEU A 41 -9.28 15.65 1.78
CA LEU A 41 -8.45 15.93 2.95
C LEU A 41 -8.82 15.04 4.15
N GLY A 42 -9.81 14.17 3.99
CA GLY A 42 -10.26 13.27 5.04
C GLY A 42 -9.25 12.17 5.31
N ILE A 43 -8.98 11.90 6.59
CA ILE A 43 -8.20 10.75 7.01
C ILE A 43 -9.14 9.53 6.98
N GLY A 44 -8.73 8.49 6.23
CA GLY A 44 -9.46 7.22 6.18
C GLY A 44 -9.56 6.54 7.54
N SER A 45 -10.48 5.58 7.68
CA SER A 45 -10.58 4.77 8.89
C SER A 45 -9.31 3.94 9.08
N LEU A 46 -8.72 3.99 10.27
CA LEU A 46 -7.58 3.15 10.63
C LEU A 46 -8.02 1.68 10.67
N LEU A 47 -7.31 0.84 9.91
CA LEU A 47 -7.45 -0.60 9.97
C LEU A 47 -6.63 -1.11 11.17
N GLU A 48 -7.15 -0.98 12.38
CA GLU A 48 -6.44 -1.38 13.60
C GLU A 48 -7.33 -2.28 14.47
N SER A 49 -6.94 -3.54 14.66
CA SER A 49 -7.61 -4.47 15.59
C SER A 49 -7.22 -4.28 17.06
N HIS A 50 -6.30 -3.35 17.34
CA HIS A 50 -5.58 -3.18 18.62
C HIS A 50 -4.81 -4.41 19.08
N THR A 51 -4.60 -5.37 18.18
CA THR A 51 -3.77 -6.55 18.43
C THR A 51 -2.33 -6.20 18.09
N HIS A 52 -1.43 -6.34 19.07
CA HIS A 52 -0.03 -5.96 18.92
C HIS A 52 0.89 -7.13 18.55
N ASP A 53 0.30 -8.21 18.04
CA ASP A 53 1.02 -9.32 17.46
C ASP A 53 1.53 -8.95 16.06
N ILE A 54 2.76 -9.34 15.73
CA ILE A 54 3.38 -8.99 14.44
C ILE A 54 2.66 -9.68 13.29
N GLY A 55 2.17 -10.91 13.47
CA GLY A 55 1.40 -11.61 12.44
C GLY A 55 0.12 -10.84 12.11
N ALA A 56 -0.64 -10.45 13.13
CA ALA A 56 -1.85 -9.63 12.95
C ALA A 56 -1.57 -8.30 12.23
N ILE A 57 -0.49 -7.59 12.60
CA ILE A 57 -0.10 -6.34 11.94
C ILE A 57 0.27 -6.58 10.46
N LEU A 58 0.97 -7.66 10.16
CA LEU A 58 1.33 -8.02 8.78
C LEU A 58 0.11 -8.44 7.96
N GLU A 59 -0.87 -9.13 8.55
CA GLU A 59 -2.15 -9.45 7.90
C GLU A 59 -2.99 -8.19 7.62
N GLU A 60 -3.01 -7.23 8.56
CA GLU A 60 -3.65 -5.93 8.36
C GLU A 60 -2.98 -5.14 7.21
N SER A 61 -1.65 -5.12 7.17
CA SER A 61 -0.88 -4.54 6.06
C SER A 61 -1.17 -5.25 4.74
N LEU A 62 -1.18 -6.59 4.72
CA LEU A 62 -1.51 -7.35 3.50
C LEU A 62 -2.91 -7.01 2.96
N LYS A 63 -3.90 -6.87 3.85
CA LYS A 63 -5.25 -6.49 3.47
C LYS A 63 -5.31 -5.07 2.91
N HIS A 64 -4.51 -4.15 3.45
CA HIS A 64 -4.38 -2.80 2.91
C HIS A 64 -3.82 -2.82 1.49
N GLU A 65 -2.75 -3.58 1.24
CA GLU A 65 -2.18 -3.68 -0.12
C GLU A 65 -3.12 -4.35 -1.11
N ASP A 66 -3.86 -5.38 -0.70
CA ASP A 66 -4.87 -6.01 -1.56
C ASP A 66 -5.99 -5.01 -1.95
N GLN A 67 -6.36 -4.09 -1.05
CA GLN A 67 -7.32 -3.01 -1.37
C GLN A 67 -6.72 -1.99 -2.34
N GLY A 68 -5.46 -1.60 -2.14
CA GLY A 68 -4.73 -0.72 -3.05
C GLY A 68 -4.61 -1.31 -4.45
N LEU A 69 -4.19 -2.58 -4.55
CA LEU A 69 -4.09 -3.31 -5.82
C LEU A 69 -5.42 -3.37 -6.57
N ALA A 70 -6.52 -3.64 -5.87
CA ALA A 70 -7.84 -3.63 -6.49
C ALA A 70 -8.18 -2.24 -7.08
N ALA A 71 -7.94 -1.17 -6.32
CA ALA A 71 -8.19 0.20 -6.77
C ALA A 71 -7.32 0.58 -7.98
N TYR A 72 -6.04 0.20 -7.99
CA TYR A 72 -5.16 0.46 -9.14
C TYR A 72 -5.51 -0.38 -10.37
N ALA A 73 -5.96 -1.62 -10.17
CA ALA A 73 -6.46 -2.47 -11.27
C ALA A 73 -7.72 -1.88 -11.91
N ASP A 74 -8.65 -1.38 -11.10
CA ASP A 74 -9.84 -0.68 -11.58
C ASP A 74 -9.45 0.61 -12.33
N LEU A 75 -8.49 1.39 -11.81
CA LEU A 75 -7.96 2.56 -12.50
C LEU A 75 -7.35 2.19 -13.86
N LEU A 76 -6.51 1.16 -13.92
CA LEU A 76 -5.90 0.69 -15.16
C LEU A 76 -6.97 0.34 -16.20
N ALA A 77 -8.00 -0.41 -15.80
CA ALA A 77 -9.11 -0.77 -16.70
C ALA A 77 -9.88 0.45 -17.23
N LEU A 78 -9.99 1.53 -16.44
CA LEU A 78 -10.65 2.76 -16.86
C LEU A 78 -9.83 3.59 -17.85
N VAL A 79 -8.50 3.55 -17.76
CA VAL A 79 -7.59 4.44 -18.48
C VAL A 79 -6.84 3.78 -19.64
N GLU A 80 -6.84 2.45 -19.71
CA GLU A 80 -6.16 1.68 -20.74
C GLU A 80 -6.61 2.11 -22.15
N GLY A 81 -5.63 2.47 -22.98
CA GLY A 81 -5.86 2.97 -24.33
C GLY A 81 -6.52 4.36 -24.41
N ARG A 82 -6.70 5.06 -23.28
CA ARG A 82 -7.30 6.41 -23.20
C ARG A 82 -6.33 7.47 -22.68
N SER A 83 -5.48 7.11 -21.74
CA SER A 83 -4.49 8.02 -21.14
C SER A 83 -3.19 7.30 -20.82
N VAL A 84 -2.17 7.53 -21.65
CA VAL A 84 -0.83 6.93 -21.45
C VAL A 84 -0.28 7.29 -20.07
N MET A 85 -0.43 8.55 -19.64
CA MET A 85 0.09 9.01 -18.35
C MET A 85 -0.55 8.24 -17.17
N LEU A 86 -1.88 8.11 -17.16
CA LEU A 86 -2.58 7.41 -16.08
C LEU A 86 -2.37 5.90 -16.14
N GLU A 87 -2.20 5.35 -17.35
CA GLU A 87 -1.88 3.94 -17.55
C GLU A 87 -0.50 3.60 -16.96
N GLU A 88 0.53 4.40 -17.27
CA GLU A 88 1.87 4.22 -16.71
C GLU A 88 1.87 4.37 -15.19
N TYR A 89 1.12 5.35 -14.66
CA TYR A 89 0.93 5.50 -13.22
C TYR A 89 0.31 4.24 -12.60
N ALA A 90 -0.83 3.77 -13.13
CA ALA A 90 -1.52 2.60 -12.60
C ALA A 90 -0.67 1.33 -12.69
N ARG A 91 0.04 1.11 -13.81
CA ARG A 91 0.94 -0.05 -13.99
C ARG A 91 2.11 -0.03 -12.99
N ARG A 92 2.71 1.15 -12.75
CA ARG A 92 3.77 1.29 -11.74
C ARG A 92 3.24 1.00 -10.34
N MET A 93 2.12 1.61 -9.94
CA MET A 93 1.51 1.39 -8.63
C MET A 93 1.17 -0.11 -8.42
N ILE A 94 0.59 -0.78 -9.42
CA ILE A 94 0.33 -2.24 -9.35
C ILE A 94 1.63 -3.02 -9.17
N SER A 95 2.68 -2.67 -9.89
CA SER A 95 3.99 -3.35 -9.78
C SER A 95 4.59 -3.19 -8.38
N ASP A 96 4.54 -1.98 -7.83
CA ASP A 96 5.10 -1.67 -6.52
C ASP A 96 4.32 -2.39 -5.40
N GLU A 97 2.98 -2.31 -5.41
CA GLU A 97 2.17 -3.01 -4.40
C GLU A 97 2.24 -4.53 -4.54
N THR A 98 2.37 -5.06 -5.76
CA THR A 98 2.58 -6.51 -5.95
C THR A 98 3.89 -6.96 -5.29
N ARG A 99 4.94 -6.13 -5.32
CA ARG A 99 6.20 -6.42 -4.62
C ARG A 99 5.99 -6.40 -3.10
N HIS A 100 5.26 -5.43 -2.55
CA HIS A 100 4.96 -5.37 -1.11
C HIS A 100 4.18 -6.59 -0.63
N VAL A 101 3.12 -6.95 -1.33
CA VAL A 101 2.35 -8.18 -1.07
C VAL A 101 3.27 -9.41 -1.06
N GLY A 102 4.23 -9.48 -1.99
CA GLY A 102 5.21 -10.55 -2.04
C GLY A 102 6.11 -10.61 -0.80
N GLU A 103 6.61 -9.47 -0.34
CA GLU A 103 7.46 -9.39 0.87
C GLU A 103 6.67 -9.73 2.15
N VAL A 104 5.47 -9.16 2.31
CA VAL A 104 4.60 -9.45 3.47
C VAL A 104 4.23 -10.94 3.52
N LYS A 105 3.88 -11.54 2.38
CA LYS A 105 3.61 -12.99 2.29
C LYS A 105 4.81 -13.83 2.68
N LYS A 106 6.04 -13.41 2.38
CA LYS A 106 7.26 -14.12 2.85
C LYS A 106 7.43 -13.97 4.36
N MET A 107 7.17 -12.79 4.91
CA MET A 107 7.27 -12.53 6.35
C MET A 107 6.25 -13.31 7.18
N LEU A 108 5.08 -13.62 6.60
CA LEU A 108 4.03 -14.44 7.21
C LEU A 108 4.28 -15.95 7.15
N ARG A 109 5.23 -16.44 6.33
CA ARG A 109 5.53 -17.88 6.23
C ARG A 109 6.40 -18.35 7.39
N ALA A 110 6.21 -19.59 7.79
CA ALA A 110 7.08 -20.23 8.76
C ALA A 110 8.47 -20.46 8.14
N PRO A 111 9.57 -20.32 8.90
CA PRO A 111 10.90 -20.67 8.42
C PRO A 111 10.95 -22.17 8.07
N GLY A 112 11.27 -22.50 6.82
CA GLY A 112 11.42 -23.88 6.35
C GLY A 112 10.28 -24.44 5.49
N ASP A 113 9.26 -23.62 5.18
CA ASP A 113 8.26 -23.89 4.13
C ASP A 113 8.73 -23.46 2.72
#